data_AF-A0A2S8RBG2-F1
#
_entry.id   AF-A0A2S8RBG2-F1
#
_cell.length_a   1.000
_cell.length_b   1.000
_cell.length_c   1.000
_cell.angle_alpha   90.00
_cell.angle_beta   90.00
_cell.angle_gamma   90.00
#
_symmetry.space_group_name_H-M   'P 1'
#
loop_
_entity.id
_entity.type
_entity.pdbx_description
1 polymer ?
#
loop_
_entity_poly.entity_id
_entity_poly.type
_entity_poly.pdbx_seq_one_letter_code
_entity_poly.pdbx_strand_id
1 'polypeptide(L)'
;MSHVYTKKVEEIYHEHISGGNTHEYWKMVMEGYEESNTLSSRDNYKYREYVKPGQKMYKITETTEVDIIINKDNINTFTHAHMPDGEYYIKVWMDNVDLGSSSHAYSSLGTLSGVMLDEMYITVKGSMYDD
;
A
#
# COMPACT_ATOMS: atom_id res chain seq x y z
N MET A 1 -4.13 17.08 -11.06
CA MET A 1 -3.97 16.01 -10.05
C MET A 1 -5.20 16.05 -9.16
N SER A 2 -6.13 15.12 -9.38
CA SER A 2 -7.19 14.82 -8.41
C SER A 2 -6.65 13.75 -7.46
N HIS A 3 -6.95 13.88 -6.18
CA HIS A 3 -6.64 12.86 -5.19
C HIS A 3 -7.92 12.56 -4.42
N VAL A 4 -8.29 11.28 -4.41
CA VAL A 4 -9.39 10.78 -3.57
C VAL A 4 -8.77 9.85 -2.53
N TYR A 5 -8.88 10.27 -1.27
CA TYR A 5 -8.54 9.44 -0.13
C TYR A 5 -9.81 8.88 0.48
N THR A 6 -9.85 7.56 0.66
CA THR A 6 -10.91 6.90 1.42
C THR A 6 -10.32 6.11 2.57
N LYS A 7 -11.03 6.14 3.69
CA LYS A 7 -10.68 5.40 4.90
C LYS A 7 -11.89 4.60 5.36
N LYS A 8 -11.70 3.29 5.48
CA LYS A 8 -12.68 2.39 6.10
C LYS A 8 -12.14 1.93 7.45
N VAL A 9 -12.94 2.15 8.49
CA VAL A 9 -12.61 1.73 9.86
C VAL A 9 -13.68 0.74 10.30
N GLU A 10 -13.25 -0.48 10.61
CA GLU A 10 -14.11 -1.55 11.09
C GLU A 10 -13.64 -1.95 12.49
N GLU A 11 -14.51 -1.82 13.49
CA GLU A 11 -14.20 -2.33 14.83
C GLU A 11 -14.24 -3.86 14.80
N ILE A 12 -13.16 -4.49 15.22
CA ILE A 12 -13.05 -5.94 15.31
C ILE A 12 -13.73 -6.37 16.62
N TYR A 13 -14.83 -7.10 16.49
CA TYR A 13 -15.64 -7.56 17.61
C TYR A 13 -14.91 -8.57 18.50
N HIS A 14 -15.14 -8.47 19.81
CA HIS A 14 -14.84 -9.50 20.79
C HIS A 14 -15.96 -9.63 21.79
N GLU A 15 -16.12 -10.83 22.33
CA GLU A 15 -17.12 -11.12 23.35
C GLU A 15 -16.44 -11.26 24.71
N HIS A 16 -17.04 -10.65 25.73
CA HIS A 16 -16.53 -10.68 27.11
C HIS A 16 -16.88 -11.97 27.87
N ILE A 17 -17.58 -12.90 27.22
CA ILE A 17 -18.05 -14.16 27.82
C ILE A 17 -17.13 -15.29 27.36
N SER A 18 -16.71 -16.14 28.31
CA SER A 18 -15.89 -17.31 28.03
C SER A 18 -16.60 -18.26 27.04
N GLY A 19 -15.92 -18.61 25.94
CA GLY A 19 -16.47 -19.47 24.89
C GLY A 19 -17.33 -18.74 23.84
N GLY A 20 -17.40 -17.40 23.92
CA GLY A 20 -18.10 -16.56 22.96
C GLY A 20 -17.40 -16.42 21.59
N ASN A 21 -18.05 -15.68 20.69
CA ASN A 21 -17.56 -15.41 19.34
C ASN A 21 -16.57 -14.24 19.34
N THR A 22 -15.31 -14.53 19.65
CA THR A 22 -14.21 -13.56 19.61
C THR A 22 -13.36 -13.76 18.35
N HIS A 23 -13.04 -12.67 17.66
CA HIS A 23 -12.20 -12.68 16.45
C HIS A 23 -10.80 -13.26 16.73
N GLU A 24 -10.19 -13.91 15.73
CA GLU A 24 -8.88 -14.57 15.88
C GLU A 24 -7.76 -13.65 16.37
N TYR A 25 -7.72 -12.39 15.90
CA TYR A 25 -6.70 -11.43 16.35
C TYR A 25 -6.80 -11.12 17.84
N TRP A 26 -8.00 -11.05 18.39
CA TRP A 26 -8.18 -10.93 19.84
C TRP A 26 -7.73 -12.21 20.55
N LYS A 27 -7.98 -13.39 19.97
CA LYS A 27 -7.46 -14.66 20.51
C LYS A 27 -5.94 -14.70 20.51
N MET A 28 -5.28 -14.25 19.44
CA MET A 28 -3.81 -14.16 19.40
C MET A 28 -3.27 -13.25 20.50
N VAL A 29 -3.93 -12.13 20.78
CA VAL A 29 -3.55 -11.25 21.90
C VAL A 29 -3.73 -11.95 23.25
N MET A 30 -4.80 -12.71 23.45
CA MET A 30 -5.10 -13.36 24.73
C MET A 30 -4.35 -14.69 24.97
N GLU A 31 -4.03 -15.41 23.90
CA GLU A 31 -3.49 -16.77 23.94
C GLU A 31 -2.00 -16.82 23.56
N GLY A 32 -1.46 -15.70 23.08
CA GLY A 32 -0.11 -15.64 22.53
C GLY A 32 -0.01 -16.20 21.11
N TYR A 33 1.04 -15.78 20.41
CA TYR A 33 1.42 -16.22 19.06
C TYR A 33 2.94 -16.48 19.02
N GLU A 34 3.44 -17.21 18.02
CA GLU A 34 4.84 -17.68 18.00
C GLU A 34 5.87 -16.57 18.22
N GLU A 35 5.65 -15.42 17.60
CA GLU A 35 6.53 -14.26 17.66
C GLU A 35 6.40 -13.46 18.96
N SER A 36 5.38 -13.73 19.78
CA SER A 36 5.16 -13.01 21.05
C SER A 36 6.04 -13.52 22.21
N ASN A 37 6.71 -14.66 22.05
CA ASN A 37 7.43 -15.37 23.11
C ASN A 37 6.58 -15.75 24.36
N THR A 38 5.24 -15.62 24.30
CA THR A 38 4.34 -15.92 25.45
C THR A 38 3.67 -17.29 25.35
N LEU A 39 3.91 -18.08 24.31
CA LEU A 39 3.40 -19.46 24.16
C LEU A 39 3.68 -20.33 25.39
N SER A 40 4.88 -20.19 25.97
CA SER A 40 5.27 -20.90 27.19
C SER A 40 4.41 -20.53 28.40
N SER A 41 3.83 -19.33 28.43
CA SER A 41 2.94 -18.88 29.50
C SER A 41 1.55 -19.52 29.37
N ARG A 42 1.04 -19.68 28.14
CA ARG A 42 -0.19 -20.41 27.86
C ARG A 42 -0.06 -21.89 28.23
N ASP A 43 0.98 -22.54 27.70
CA ASP A 43 1.14 -23.99 27.76
C ASP A 43 1.49 -24.48 29.18
N ASN A 44 2.27 -23.70 29.94
CA ASN A 44 2.74 -24.12 31.27
C ASN A 44 1.82 -23.70 32.44
N TYR A 45 1.04 -22.62 32.29
CA TYR A 45 0.37 -22.01 33.46
C TYR A 45 -1.15 -21.84 33.34
N LYS A 46 -1.78 -22.27 32.23
CA LYS A 46 -3.23 -22.14 31.99
C LYS A 46 -3.77 -20.71 32.20
N TYR A 47 -2.93 -19.68 32.13
CA TYR A 47 -3.38 -18.30 32.19
C TYR A 47 -4.26 -18.02 30.97
N ARG A 48 -5.49 -17.57 31.22
CA ARG A 48 -6.32 -16.97 30.19
C ARG A 48 -6.19 -15.47 30.37
N GLU A 49 -5.39 -14.82 29.53
CA GLU A 49 -5.39 -13.37 29.49
C GLU A 49 -6.78 -12.90 29.04
N TYR A 50 -7.28 -11.83 29.66
CA TYR A 50 -8.59 -11.29 29.34
C TYR A 50 -8.43 -9.86 28.81
N VAL A 51 -9.23 -9.53 27.81
CA VAL A 51 -9.34 -8.16 27.33
C VAL A 51 -10.22 -7.39 28.32
N LYS A 52 -9.64 -6.39 28.99
CA LYS A 52 -10.39 -5.51 29.89
C LYS A 52 -11.59 -4.87 29.14
N PRO A 53 -12.77 -4.77 29.76
CA PRO A 53 -13.89 -4.05 29.17
C PRO A 53 -13.51 -2.62 28.75
N GLY A 54 -13.99 -2.20 27.58
CA GLY A 54 -13.70 -0.89 26.99
C GLY A 54 -12.48 -0.84 26.06
N GLN A 55 -11.76 -1.96 25.87
CA GLN A 55 -10.71 -2.04 24.85
C GLN A 55 -11.30 -2.28 23.46
N LYS A 56 -10.66 -1.68 22.45
CA LYS A 56 -11.09 -1.74 21.06
C LYS A 56 -9.94 -2.09 20.14
N MET A 57 -10.25 -2.84 19.08
CA MET A 57 -9.33 -3.18 18.01
C MET A 57 -10.00 -2.81 16.70
N TYR A 58 -9.23 -2.32 15.74
CA TYR A 58 -9.75 -1.86 14.47
C TYR A 58 -8.99 -2.48 13.32
N LYS A 59 -9.73 -2.90 12.29
CA LYS A 59 -9.20 -3.06 10.95
C LYS A 59 -9.36 -1.72 10.24
N ILE A 60 -8.23 -1.12 9.87
CA ILE A 60 -8.21 0.14 9.13
C ILE A 60 -7.73 -0.18 7.72
N THR A 61 -8.53 0.21 6.73
CA THR A 61 -8.16 0.15 5.31
C THR A 61 -8.14 1.56 4.77
N GLU A 62 -6.99 1.98 4.26
CA GLU A 62 -6.79 3.28 3.64
C GLU A 62 -6.56 3.06 2.14
N THR A 63 -7.22 3.84 1.30
CA THR A 63 -7.12 3.74 -0.16
C THR A 63 -6.94 5.12 -0.75
N THR A 64 -5.93 5.25 -1.60
CA THR A 64 -5.53 6.49 -2.27
C THR A 64 -5.62 6.25 -3.78
N GLU A 65 -6.44 7.05 -4.45
CA GLU A 65 -6.52 7.10 -5.90
C GLU A 65 -5.77 8.36 -6.40
N VAL A 66 -4.95 8.18 -7.43
CA VAL A 66 -4.12 9.23 -8.03
C VAL A 66 -4.25 9.18 -9.54
N ASP A 67 -4.81 10.23 -10.11
CA ASP A 67 -4.90 10.39 -11.57
C ASP A 67 -3.71 11.21 -12.09
N ILE A 68 -2.86 10.57 -12.90
CA ILE A 68 -1.79 11.23 -13.64
C ILE A 68 -2.24 11.37 -15.09
N ILE A 69 -2.62 12.58 -15.48
CA ILE A 69 -3.03 12.87 -16.85
C ILE A 69 -1.89 13.59 -17.55
N ILE A 70 -1.27 12.92 -18.53
CA ILE A 70 -0.21 13.49 -19.36
C ILE A 70 -0.84 14.01 -20.66
N ASN A 71 -0.47 15.23 -21.05
CA ASN A 71 -0.98 15.89 -22.26
C ASN A 71 -2.52 15.89 -22.39
N LYS A 72 -3.22 16.36 -21.34
CA LYS A 72 -4.69 16.33 -21.23
C LYS A 72 -5.42 16.84 -22.48
N ASP A 73 -4.89 17.88 -23.11
CA ASP A 73 -5.52 18.55 -24.25
C ASP A 73 -5.06 17.97 -25.61
N ASN A 74 -4.26 16.90 -25.58
CA ASN A 74 -3.67 16.25 -26.74
C ASN A 74 -3.01 17.23 -27.72
N ILE A 75 -2.25 18.19 -27.18
CA ILE A 75 -1.53 19.17 -27.98
C ILE A 75 -0.18 18.60 -28.41
N ASN A 76 0.29 19.02 -29.58
CA ASN A 76 1.62 18.63 -30.04
C ASN A 76 2.68 19.23 -29.09
N THR A 77 3.58 18.37 -28.61
CA THR A 77 4.69 18.75 -27.73
C THR A 77 6.02 18.57 -28.46
N PHE A 78 6.96 19.48 -28.23
CA PHE A 78 8.32 19.33 -28.76
C PHE A 78 9.02 18.15 -28.08
N THR A 79 9.58 17.26 -28.87
CA THR A 79 10.49 16.20 -28.41
C THR A 79 11.94 16.67 -28.55
N HIS A 80 12.89 15.79 -28.25
CA HIS A 80 14.30 16.08 -28.44
C HIS A 80 14.62 16.24 -29.94
N ALA A 81 15.38 17.28 -30.32
CA ALA A 81 15.64 17.61 -31.73
C ALA A 81 16.27 16.47 -32.55
N HIS A 82 17.00 15.57 -31.87
CA HIS A 82 17.66 14.42 -32.48
C HIS A 82 16.84 13.13 -32.49
N MET A 83 15.53 13.18 -32.23
CA MET A 83 14.67 12.01 -32.15
C MET A 83 14.05 11.74 -33.54
N PRO A 84 14.43 10.67 -34.27
CA PRO A 84 13.96 10.40 -35.64
C PRO A 84 12.44 10.27 -35.73
N ASP A 85 11.88 10.45 -36.93
CA ASP A 85 10.47 10.19 -37.16
C ASP A 85 10.18 8.69 -36.96
N GLY A 86 9.06 8.39 -36.29
CA GLY A 86 8.71 7.00 -36.01
C GLY A 86 7.71 6.81 -34.88
N GLU A 87 7.37 5.55 -34.64
CA GLU A 87 6.56 5.13 -33.51
C GLU A 87 7.47 4.85 -32.31
N TYR A 88 7.12 5.42 -31.16
CA TYR A 88 7.81 5.22 -29.90
C TYR A 88 6.86 4.66 -28.88
N TYR A 89 7.42 3.85 -28.00
CA TYR A 89 6.69 3.20 -26.93
C TYR A 89 7.13 3.77 -25.60
N ILE A 90 6.18 4.31 -24.85
CA ILE A 90 6.38 4.92 -23.54
C ILE A 90 5.78 3.99 -22.51
N LYS A 91 6.55 3.75 -21.44
CA LYS A 91 6.07 3.10 -20.22
C LYS A 91 6.02 4.14 -19.11
N VAL A 92 4.97 4.08 -18.31
CA VAL A 92 4.84 4.82 -17.07
C VAL A 92 4.85 3.81 -15.94
N TRP A 93 5.74 4.00 -14.97
CA TRP A 93 5.83 3.13 -13.80
C TRP A 93 6.16 3.94 -12.55
N MET A 94 5.76 3.43 -11.40
CA MET A 94 6.31 3.86 -10.13
C MET A 94 7.59 3.09 -9.88
N ASP A 95 8.66 3.79 -9.56
CA ASP A 95 9.90 3.14 -9.12
C ASP A 95 9.75 2.59 -7.69
N ASN A 96 10.70 1.75 -7.28
CA ASN A 96 10.79 1.29 -5.92
C ASN A 96 10.95 2.49 -4.96
N VAL A 97 10.18 2.48 -3.88
CA VAL A 97 10.28 3.50 -2.83
C VAL A 97 10.91 2.87 -1.61
N ASP A 98 12.13 3.28 -1.29
CA ASP A 98 12.78 2.88 -0.05
C ASP A 98 12.16 3.63 1.14
N LEU A 99 11.34 2.93 1.93
CA LEU A 99 10.81 3.48 3.18
C LEU A 99 11.76 3.24 4.35
N GLY A 100 12.77 2.38 4.22
CA GLY A 100 13.76 2.10 5.27
C GLY A 100 14.58 3.32 5.65
N SER A 101 14.81 4.23 4.71
CA SER A 101 15.45 5.53 4.93
C SER A 101 14.51 6.63 5.43
N SER A 102 13.21 6.34 5.60
CA SER A 102 12.23 7.32 6.10
C SER A 102 12.25 7.46 7.63
N SER A 103 11.77 8.60 8.13
CA SER A 103 11.65 8.83 9.58
C SER A 103 10.41 8.11 10.15
N HIS A 104 10.50 7.70 11.42
CA HIS A 104 9.40 7.12 12.22
C HIS A 104 8.97 5.70 11.79
N ALA A 105 7.71 5.32 12.07
CA ALA A 105 7.19 3.95 12.00
C ALA A 105 7.27 3.27 10.62
N TYR A 106 7.55 4.04 9.56
CA TYR A 106 7.66 3.53 8.20
C TYR A 106 9.05 2.91 7.90
N SER A 107 10.07 3.17 8.72
CA SER A 107 11.42 2.62 8.52
C SER A 107 11.49 1.10 8.64
N SER A 108 10.55 0.47 9.34
CA SER A 108 10.47 -0.99 9.46
C SER A 108 9.79 -1.67 8.27
N LEU A 109 9.21 -0.91 7.34
CA LEU A 109 8.45 -1.47 6.21
C LEU A 109 9.33 -1.81 4.99
N GLY A 110 10.62 -1.48 5.01
CA GLY A 110 11.57 -1.82 3.96
C GLY A 110 11.30 -1.08 2.65
N THR A 111 11.43 -1.77 1.51
CA THR A 111 11.21 -1.18 0.17
C THR A 111 9.82 -1.54 -0.35
N LEU A 112 9.04 -0.53 -0.72
CA LEU A 112 7.84 -0.73 -1.53
C LEU A 112 8.25 -0.99 -2.97
N SER A 113 7.85 -2.13 -3.51
CA SER A 113 8.09 -2.46 -4.91
C SER A 113 7.31 -1.52 -5.82
N GLY A 114 8.00 -1.00 -6.81
CA GLY A 114 7.42 -0.26 -7.92
C GLY A 114 6.46 -1.12 -8.75
N VAL A 115 5.61 -0.46 -9.53
CA VAL A 115 4.60 -1.11 -10.37
C VAL A 115 4.49 -0.41 -11.71
N MET A 116 4.29 -1.18 -12.79
CA MET A 116 3.92 -0.62 -14.09
C MET A 116 2.52 -0.04 -14.00
N LEU A 117 2.37 1.22 -14.41
CA LEU A 117 1.10 1.93 -14.36
C LEU A 117 0.40 1.90 -15.71
N ASP A 118 1.11 2.25 -16.77
CA ASP A 118 0.53 2.34 -18.10
C ASP A 118 1.59 2.18 -19.20
N GLU A 119 1.11 1.94 -20.41
CA GLU A 119 1.90 1.84 -21.62
C GLU A 119 1.18 2.49 -22.80
N MET A 120 1.89 3.31 -23.57
CA MET A 120 1.30 4.01 -24.71
C MET A 120 2.25 4.12 -25.89
N TYR A 121 1.66 4.19 -27.08
CA TYR A 121 2.38 4.48 -28.32
C TYR A 121 2.21 5.94 -28.70
N ILE A 122 3.31 6.57 -29.11
CA ILE A 122 3.33 7.92 -29.67
C ILE A 122 3.99 7.90 -31.04
N THR A 123 3.69 8.90 -31.86
CA THR A 123 4.35 9.10 -33.15
C THR A 123 5.12 10.41 -33.13
N VAL A 124 6.39 10.37 -33.49
CA VAL A 124 7.21 11.57 -33.72
C VAL A 124 7.19 11.89 -35.21
N LYS A 125 6.96 13.17 -35.52
CA LYS A 125 6.93 13.73 -36.87
C LYS A 125 7.68 15.06 -36.92
N GLY A 126 8.49 15.26 -37.95
CA GLY A 126 9.20 16.52 -38.20
C GLY A 126 10.50 16.66 -37.39
N SER A 127 11.27 15.60 -37.25
CA SER A 127 12.62 15.67 -36.69
C SER A 127 13.63 16.30 -37.65
N MET A 128 14.68 16.93 -37.12
CA MET A 128 15.75 17.56 -37.93
C MET A 128 16.56 16.54 -38.78
N TYR A 129 16.32 15.23 -38.62
CA TYR A 129 17.00 14.18 -39.38
C TYR A 129 16.29 13.81 -40.69
N ASP A 130 15.00 14.13 -40.82
CA ASP A 130 14.17 13.77 -41.99
C ASP A 130 13.70 15.01 -42.81
N ASP A 131 14.13 16.22 -42.41
CA ASP A 131 13.94 17.51 -43.13
C ASP A 131 15.13 17.82 -44.07
#